data_AF-A0A1W9SUN2-F1
#
_entry.id   AF-A0A1W9SUN2-F1
#
_cell.length_a   1.000
_cell.length_b   1.000
_cell.length_c   1.000
_cell.angle_alpha   90.00
_cell.angle_beta   90.00
_cell.angle_gamma   90.00
#
_symmetry.space_group_name_H-M   'P 1'
#
loop_
_entity.id
_entity.type
_entity.pdbx_description
1 polymer ?
#
loop_
_entity_poly.entity_id
_entity_poly.type
_entity_poly.pdbx_seq_one_letter_code
_entity_poly.pdbx_strand_id
1 'polypeptide(L)'
;MIDNHINNPKSQKFYVKKYLDSIKKQLHNKIVIDIPAGNGVTSEILLENGAKVEAYDLFPEYFMLKDIQCKRADILNKIPVMNNYADMLICQEGIEHFSDQLKTFKE
;
A
#
# COMPACT_ATOMS: atom_id res chain seq x y z
N MET A 1 -1.05 -7.41 11.80
CA MET A 1 -1.98 -6.90 12.83
C MET A 1 -3.33 -6.63 12.18
N ILE A 2 -4.27 -7.57 12.25
CA ILE A 2 -5.57 -7.40 11.62
C ILE A 2 -6.36 -6.29 12.34
N ASP A 3 -6.39 -5.11 11.71
CA ASP A 3 -7.20 -3.97 12.12
C ASP A 3 -8.69 -4.32 12.04
N ASN A 4 -9.41 -4.23 13.16
CA ASN A 4 -10.83 -4.59 13.24
C ASN A 4 -11.72 -3.80 12.27
N HIS A 5 -11.28 -2.61 11.83
CA HIS A 5 -12.01 -1.80 10.86
C HIS A 5 -12.12 -2.47 9.49
N ILE A 6 -11.30 -3.46 9.16
CA ILE A 6 -11.41 -4.21 7.88
C ILE A 6 -12.62 -5.16 7.87
N ASN A 7 -13.21 -5.45 9.03
CA ASN A 7 -14.40 -6.29 9.18
C ASN A 7 -15.67 -5.47 9.46
N ASN A 8 -15.59 -4.13 9.42
CA ASN A 8 -16.70 -3.23 9.70
C ASN A 8 -17.22 -2.57 8.42
N PRO A 9 -18.44 -2.87 7.94
CA PRO A 9 -18.98 -2.28 6.72
C PRO A 9 -19.22 -0.77 6.78
N LYS A 10 -19.10 -0.13 7.95
CA LYS A 10 -19.10 1.34 8.10
C LYS A 10 -17.73 1.97 7.85
N SER A 11 -16.69 1.17 7.67
CA SER A 11 -15.32 1.61 7.42
C SER A 11 -14.97 1.45 5.95
N GLN A 12 -14.26 2.41 5.37
CA GLN A 12 -13.74 2.30 4.00
C GLN A 12 -12.77 1.11 3.85
N LYS A 13 -12.02 0.78 4.93
CA LYS A 13 -11.07 -0.35 4.93
C LYS A 13 -11.73 -1.69 4.65
N PHE A 14 -13.01 -1.85 5.01
CA PHE A 14 -13.78 -3.06 4.68
C PHE A 14 -13.95 -3.24 3.17
N TYR A 15 -14.25 -2.17 2.45
CA TYR A 15 -14.43 -2.22 1.00
C TYR A 15 -13.11 -2.36 0.24
N VAL A 16 -12.04 -1.74 0.75
CA VAL A 16 -10.68 -1.95 0.23
C VAL A 16 -10.30 -3.43 0.36
N LYS A 17 -10.44 -4.02 1.55
CA LYS A 17 -10.18 -5.45 1.76
C LYS A 17 -11.02 -6.31 0.83
N LYS A 18 -12.33 -6.06 0.76
CA LYS A 18 -13.25 -6.82 -0.11
C LYS A 18 -12.81 -6.79 -1.57
N TYR A 19 -12.33 -5.64 -2.06
CA TYR A 19 -11.81 -5.52 -3.42
C TYR A 19 -10.52 -6.31 -3.61
N LEU A 20 -9.52 -6.12 -2.73
CA LEU A 20 -8.25 -6.84 -2.80
C LEU A 20 -8.45 -8.37 -2.74
N ASP A 21 -9.34 -8.84 -1.87
CA ASP A 21 -9.71 -10.26 -1.79
C ASP A 21 -10.35 -10.75 -3.10
N SER A 22 -11.18 -9.93 -3.75
CA SER A 22 -11.82 -10.28 -5.02
C SER A 22 -10.82 -10.43 -6.18
N ILE A 23 -9.69 -9.73 -6.11
CA ILE A 23 -8.61 -9.80 -7.10
C ILE A 23 -7.42 -10.66 -6.64
N LYS A 24 -7.55 -11.45 -5.55
CA LYS A 24 -6.48 -12.28 -4.98
C LYS A 24 -5.65 -13.05 -6.01
N LYS A 25 -6.30 -13.66 -7.01
CA LYS A 25 -5.60 -14.41 -8.07
C LYS A 25 -4.66 -13.53 -8.91
N GLN A 26 -5.01 -12.26 -9.10
CA GLN A 26 -4.21 -11.29 -9.83
C GLN A 26 -3.06 -10.73 -8.99
N LEU A 27 -3.22 -10.70 -7.66
CA LEU A 27 -2.20 -10.26 -6.70
C LEU A 27 -1.13 -11.32 -6.42
N HIS A 28 -1.48 -12.60 -6.54
CA HIS A 28 -0.58 -13.70 -6.19
C HIS A 28 0.76 -13.63 -6.94
N ASN A 29 1.86 -13.67 -6.18
CA ASN A 29 3.24 -13.52 -6.64
C ASN A 29 3.61 -12.19 -7.33
N LYS A 30 2.71 -11.20 -7.35
CA LYS A 30 2.98 -9.87 -7.91
C LYS A 30 3.73 -8.97 -6.94
N ILE A 31 4.60 -8.11 -7.46
CA ILE A 31 5.25 -7.06 -6.69
C ILE A 31 4.29 -5.87 -6.62
N VAL A 32 3.84 -5.55 -5.41
CA VAL A 32 2.88 -4.47 -5.16
C VAL A 32 3.53 -3.43 -4.26
N ILE A 33 3.59 -2.19 -4.74
CA ILE A 33 4.01 -1.03 -3.95
C ILE A 33 2.80 -0.50 -3.18
N ASP A 34 2.94 -0.36 -1.85
CA ASP A 34 1.95 0.29 -0.97
C ASP A 34 2.52 1.64 -0.51
N ILE A 35 1.96 2.75 -0.98
CA ILE A 35 2.42 4.11 -0.65
C ILE A 35 1.28 5.13 -0.71
N PRO A 36 0.99 5.88 0.38
CA PRO A 36 1.59 5.78 1.71
C PRO A 36 1.08 4.52 2.46
N ALA A 37 1.99 3.76 3.06
CA ALA A 37 1.66 2.50 3.74
C ALA A 37 1.03 2.69 5.13
N GLY A 38 1.19 3.87 5.75
CA GLY A 38 0.70 4.21 7.07
C GLY A 38 1.10 3.18 8.12
N ASN A 39 0.10 2.62 8.81
CA ASN A 39 0.33 1.60 9.83
C ASN A 39 0.46 0.15 9.28
N GLY A 40 0.29 -0.04 7.98
CA GLY A 40 0.48 -1.32 7.28
C GLY A 40 -0.77 -2.19 7.12
N VAL A 41 -1.97 -1.66 7.32
CA VAL A 41 -3.22 -2.45 7.12
C VAL A 41 -3.38 -2.96 5.69
N THR A 42 -3.16 -2.08 4.70
CA THR A 42 -3.24 -2.48 3.28
C THR A 42 -2.14 -3.48 2.93
N SER A 43 -0.91 -3.20 3.36
CA SER A 43 0.24 -4.13 3.25
C SER A 43 -0.07 -5.52 3.79
N GLU A 44 -0.72 -5.66 4.95
CA GLU A 44 -1.07 -6.98 5.49
C GLU A 44 -2.08 -7.72 4.62
N ILE A 45 -3.14 -7.04 4.16
CA ILE A 45 -4.14 -7.63 3.26
C ILE A 45 -3.50 -8.10 1.95
N LEU A 46 -2.55 -7.34 1.41
CA LEU A 46 -1.81 -7.72 0.20
C LEU A 46 -0.96 -8.97 0.43
N LEU A 47 -0.26 -9.07 1.57
CA LEU A 47 0.52 -10.25 1.97
C LEU A 47 -0.38 -11.48 2.13
N GLU A 48 -1.53 -11.35 2.80
CA GLU A 48 -2.53 -12.43 2.95
C GLU A 48 -3.10 -12.92 1.60
N ASN A 49 -3.14 -12.02 0.62
CA ASN A 49 -3.53 -12.33 -0.76
C ASN A 49 -2.37 -12.85 -1.63
N GLY A 50 -1.18 -13.01 -1.05
CA GLY A 50 -0.03 -13.65 -1.70
C GLY A 50 0.80 -12.71 -2.58
N ALA A 51 0.64 -11.40 -2.44
CA ALA A 51 1.52 -10.42 -3.08
C ALA A 51 2.88 -10.36 -2.39
N LYS A 52 3.89 -9.87 -3.12
CA LYS A 52 5.19 -9.44 -2.60
C LYS A 52 5.12 -7.93 -2.38
N VAL A 53 5.01 -7.51 -1.13
CA VAL A 53 4.72 -6.11 -0.79
C VAL A 53 6.01 -5.33 -0.56
N GLU A 54 6.11 -4.17 -1.22
CA GLU A 54 7.13 -3.16 -0.96
C GLU A 54 6.43 -1.92 -0.37
N ALA A 55 6.53 -1.77 0.95
CA ALA A 55 5.86 -0.72 1.69
C ALA A 55 6.74 0.55 1.77
N TYR A 56 6.14 1.69 1.47
CA TYR A 56 6.78 2.99 1.58
C TYR A 56 5.87 4.02 2.26
N ASP A 57 6.47 4.90 3.04
CA ASP A 57 5.77 6.02 3.66
C ASP A 57 6.72 7.20 3.87
N LEU A 58 6.19 8.42 3.98
CA LEU A 58 6.99 9.56 4.42
C LEU A 58 7.41 9.40 5.89
N PHE A 59 6.60 8.71 6.71
CA PHE A 59 6.80 8.47 8.14
C PHE A 59 6.75 6.96 8.45
N PRO A 60 7.77 6.18 8.05
CA PRO A 60 7.79 4.72 8.23
C PRO A 60 7.73 4.28 9.70
N GLU A 61 8.02 5.16 10.66
CA GLU A 61 7.92 4.91 12.10
C GLU A 61 6.50 4.52 12.58
N TYR A 62 5.45 4.83 11.82
CA TYR A 62 4.07 4.43 12.15
C TYR A 62 3.73 3.00 11.70
N PHE A 63 4.58 2.41 10.86
CA PHE A 63 4.35 1.09 10.30
C PHE A 63 4.54 -0.01 11.34
N MET A 64 3.59 -0.95 11.44
CA MET A 64 3.53 -1.87 12.57
C MET A 64 3.75 -3.35 12.23
N LEU A 65 3.84 -3.72 10.94
CA LEU A 65 4.10 -5.11 10.57
C LEU A 65 5.56 -5.48 10.84
N LYS A 66 5.77 -6.69 11.35
CA LYS A 66 7.12 -7.18 11.73
C LYS A 66 7.78 -7.98 10.61
N ASP A 67 6.98 -8.56 9.72
CA ASP A 67 7.47 -9.50 8.70
C ASP A 67 8.04 -8.80 7.45
N ILE A 68 7.74 -7.50 7.29
CA ILE A 68 8.27 -6.66 6.22
C ILE A 68 8.68 -5.29 6.76
N GLN A 69 9.60 -4.63 6.08
CA GLN A 69 10.04 -3.29 6.41
C GLN A 69 9.29 -2.25 5.58
N CYS A 70 8.79 -1.19 6.22
CA CYS A 70 8.42 0.05 5.52
C CYS A 70 9.64 0.96 5.38
N LYS A 71 9.91 1.39 4.16
CA LYS A 71 11.04 2.28 3.84
C LYS A 71 10.54 3.71 3.66
N ARG A 72 11.38 4.69 4.02
CA ARG A 72 11.03 6.10 3.80
C ARG A 72 11.00 6.41 2.29
N ALA A 73 9.92 7.01 1.80
CA ALA A 73 9.86 7.60 0.46
C ALA A 73 9.01 8.87 0.45
N ASP A 74 9.39 9.82 -0.40
CA ASP A 74 8.58 10.97 -0.73
C ASP A 74 8.12 10.82 -2.18
N ILE A 75 6.82 10.58 -2.36
CA ILE A 75 6.20 10.34 -3.67
C ILE A 75 6.33 11.53 -4.62
N LEU A 76 6.48 12.76 -4.10
CA LEU A 76 6.69 13.95 -4.92
C LEU A 76 8.12 14.02 -5.47
N ASN A 77 9.03 13.22 -4.95
CA ASN A 77 10.42 13.17 -5.37
C ASN A 77 10.70 11.91 -6.18
N LYS A 78 10.62 10.74 -5.54
CA LYS A 78 10.74 9.42 -6.19
C LYS A 78 10.44 8.31 -5.19
N ILE A 79 9.95 7.19 -5.71
CA ILE A 79 9.95 5.91 -5.02
C ILE A 79 11.33 5.26 -5.24
N PRO A 80 12.03 4.78 -4.21
CA PRO A 80 13.42 4.30 -4.32
C PRO A 80 13.50 2.88 -4.90
N VAL A 81 12.92 2.68 -6.08
CA VAL A 81 12.92 1.43 -6.86
C VAL A 81 13.51 1.67 -8.24
N MET A 82 13.84 0.58 -8.95
CA MET A 82 14.28 0.66 -10.35
C MET A 82 13.08 0.83 -11.28
N ASN A 83 13.31 1.31 -12.50
CA ASN A 83 12.27 1.35 -13.54
C ASN A 83 11.75 -0.08 -13.83
N ASN A 84 10.46 -0.21 -14.16
CA ASN A 84 9.80 -1.48 -14.44
C ASN A 84 9.90 -2.52 -13.30
N TYR A 85 9.92 -2.06 -12.06
CA TYR A 85 10.16 -2.93 -10.89
C TYR A 85 8.88 -3.57 -10.33
N ALA A 86 7.77 -2.84 -10.28
CA ALA A 86 6.52 -3.30 -9.67
C ALA A 86 5.44 -3.62 -10.70
N ASP A 87 4.59 -4.60 -10.40
CA ASP A 87 3.43 -4.95 -11.21
C ASP A 87 2.22 -4.04 -10.92
N MET A 88 2.15 -3.48 -9.71
CA MET A 88 1.06 -2.62 -9.25
C MET A 88 1.54 -1.63 -8.18
N LEU A 89 0.90 -0.47 -8.14
CA LEU A 89 1.01 0.48 -7.04
C LEU A 89 -0.38 0.74 -6.47
N ILE A 90 -0.50 0.74 -5.15
CA ILE A 90 -1.71 1.17 -4.44
C ILE A 90 -1.40 2.41 -3.60
N CYS A 91 -2.28 3.39 -3.70
CA CYS A 91 -2.26 4.63 -2.92
C CYS A 91 -3.64 4.81 -2.29
N GLN A 92 -3.81 4.27 -1.08
CA GLN A 92 -5.08 4.27 -0.37
C GLN A 92 -5.16 5.50 0.54
N GLU A 93 -6.13 6.39 0.30
CA GLU A 93 -6.36 7.65 1.07
C GLU A 93 -5.07 8.47 1.25
N GLY A 94 -4.23 8.50 0.21
CA GLY A 94 -2.97 9.27 0.20
C GLY A 94 -2.99 10.46 -0.75
N ILE A 95 -3.65 10.33 -1.89
CA ILE A 95 -3.53 11.29 -3.00
C ILE A 95 -4.10 12.67 -2.67
N GLU A 96 -5.14 12.71 -1.84
CA GLU A 96 -5.79 13.93 -1.35
C GLU A 96 -4.88 14.77 -0.43
N HIS A 97 -3.84 14.16 0.14
CA HIS A 97 -2.92 14.81 1.06
C HIS A 97 -1.68 15.40 0.38
N PHE A 98 -1.45 15.07 -0.90
CA PHE A 98 -0.28 15.56 -1.63
C PHE A 98 -0.47 17.01 -2.10
N SER A 99 0.60 17.80 -2.05
CA SER A 99 0.58 19.20 -2.49
C SER A 99 0.50 19.35 -4.01
N ASP A 100 0.89 18.33 -4.76
CA ASP A 100 0.80 18.26 -6.22
C ASP A 100 0.42 16.85 -6.66
N GLN A 101 -0.88 16.60 -6.85
CA GLN A 101 -1.42 15.28 -7.21
C GLN A 101 -1.07 14.87 -8.64
N LEU A 102 -0.83 15.83 -9.55
CA LEU A 102 -0.44 15.48 -10.93
C LEU A 102 1.01 15.00 -10.97
N LYS A 103 1.89 15.58 -10.15
CA LYS A 103 3.26 15.15 -10.03
C LYS A 103 3.37 13.72 -9.50
N THR A 104 2.47 13.26 -8.63
CA THR A 104 2.53 11.88 -8.10
C THR A 104 2.24 10.79 -9.13
N PHE A 105 1.65 11.14 -10.28
CA PHE A 105 1.46 10.21 -11.40
C PHE A 105 2.65 10.19 -12.36
N LYS A 106 3.66 11.04 -12.18
CA LYS A 106 4.84 11.07 -13.06
C LYS A 106 5.84 10.02 -12.61
N GLU A 107 6.18 9.11 -13.52
CA GLU A 107 7.30 8.17 -13.41
C GLU A 107 8.66 8.84 -13.66
#